data_AF-A0AAW6XL87-F1
#
_entry.id   AF-A0AAW6XL87-F1
#
_cell.length_a   1.000
_cell.length_b   1.000
_cell.length_c   1.000
_cell.angle_alpha   90.00
_cell.angle_beta   90.00
_cell.angle_gamma   90.00
#
_symmetry.space_group_name_H-M   'P 1'
#
loop_
_entity.id
_entity.type
_entity.pdbx_description
1 polymer ?
#
loop_
_entity_poly.entity_id
_entity_poly.type
_entity_poly.pdbx_seq_one_letter_code
_entity_poly.pdbx_strand_id
1 'polypeptide(L)' 'FLLQAKGDGKKVAAHVWSADEKLQLKVYTTAPALQFYSGNFLGGTPSRGTEPYADWQGLALESEFLPDSPNHPEWP' A
#
# COMPACT_ATOMS: atom_id res chain seq x y z
N PHE A 1 -1.96 -3.81 -7.99
CA PHE A 1 -0.74 -3.61 -8.79
C PHE A 1 -0.90 -2.45 -9.75
N LEU A 2 -1.14 -2.63 -11.05
CA LEU A 2 -1.10 -1.51 -11.99
C LEU A 2 -2.24 -0.50 -11.76
N LEU A 3 -1.87 0.78 -11.67
CA LEU A 3 -2.79 1.86 -11.40
C LEU A 3 -3.38 2.45 -12.68
N GLN A 4 -4.69 2.67 -12.68
CA GLN A 4 -5.38 3.39 -13.76
C GLN A 4 -4.99 4.87 -13.84
N ALA A 5 -4.39 5.41 -12.78
CA ALA A 5 -3.84 6.76 -12.76
C ALA A 5 -2.69 6.93 -13.77
N LYS A 6 -1.99 5.85 -14.17
CA LYS A 6 -0.90 5.88 -15.17
C LYS A 6 0.11 7.00 -14.94
N GLY A 7 0.52 7.21 -13.69
CA GLY A 7 1.45 8.26 -13.29
C GLY A 7 0.86 9.66 -13.12
N ASP A 8 -0.46 9.84 -13.33
CA ASP A 8 -1.15 11.11 -13.05
C ASP A 8 -1.33 11.30 -11.54
N GLY A 9 -0.37 11.99 -10.92
CA GLY A 9 -0.36 12.29 -9.49
C GLY A 9 -1.49 13.20 -9.00
N LYS A 10 -2.39 13.66 -9.89
CA LYS A 10 -3.61 14.39 -9.51
C LYS A 10 -4.83 13.47 -9.33
N LYS A 11 -4.75 12.22 -9.82
CA LYS A 11 -5.81 11.22 -9.65
C LYS A 11 -5.57 10.39 -8.40
N VAL A 12 -6.65 10.10 -7.68
CA VAL A 12 -6.57 9.20 -6.52
C VAL A 12 -6.26 7.79 -7.01
N ALA A 13 -5.21 7.19 -6.46
CA ALA A 13 -4.79 5.83 -6.74
C ALA A 13 -5.50 4.81 -5.84
N ALA A 14 -5.70 5.16 -4.57
CA ALA A 14 -6.39 4.31 -3.61
C ALA A 14 -7.10 5.14 -2.52
N HIS A 15 -8.15 4.56 -1.98
CA HIS A 15 -8.85 5.05 -0.80
C HIS A 15 -8.82 3.97 0.27
N VAL A 16 -8.58 4.38 1.52
CA VAL A 16 -8.76 3.55 2.71
C VAL A 16 -9.68 4.30 3.65
N TRP A 17 -10.65 3.59 4.22
CA TRP A 17 -11.54 4.11 5.24
C TRP A 17 -11.32 3.33 6.52
N SER A 18 -11.39 4.01 7.67
CA SER A 18 -11.59 3.32 8.94
C SER A 18 -12.93 2.59 8.89
N ALA A 19 -13.04 1.50 9.65
CA ALA A 19 -14.26 0.68 9.66
C ALA A 19 -15.50 1.47 10.12
N ASP A 20 -15.32 2.52 10.93
CA ASP A 20 -16.37 3.43 11.37
C ASP A 20 -16.59 4.62 10.42
N GLU A 21 -15.91 4.64 9.27
CA GLU A 21 -15.97 5.65 8.20
C GLU A 21 -15.59 7.08 8.61
N LYS A 22 -15.09 7.28 9.83
CA LYS A 22 -14.72 8.62 10.34
C LYS A 22 -13.40 9.14 9.82
N LEU A 23 -12.52 8.25 9.36
CA LEU A 23 -11.21 8.60 8.82
C LEU A 23 -11.06 8.03 7.42
N GLN A 24 -10.58 8.87 6.50
CA GLN A 24 -10.25 8.47 5.13
C GLN A 24 -8.81 8.85 4.81
N LEU A 25 -8.06 7.90 4.26
CA LEU A 25 -6.78 8.12 3.60
C LEU A 25 -6.98 8.07 2.08
N LYS A 26 -6.49 9.10 1.37
CA LYS A 26 -6.38 9.12 -0.09
C LYS A 26 -4.92 9.06 -0.49
N VAL A 27 -4.56 8.11 -1.35
CA VAL A 27 -3.21 7.98 -1.89
C VAL A 27 -3.18 8.55 -3.30
N TYR A 28 -2.21 9.44 -3.55
CA TYR A 28 -1.87 9.98 -4.86
C TYR A 28 -0.42 9.64 -5.14
N THR A 29 -0.12 9.16 -6.34
CA THR A 29 1.23 8.73 -6.69
C THR A 29 1.46 8.84 -8.19
N THR A 30 2.72 9.07 -8.57
CA THR A 30 3.19 9.01 -9.96
C THR A 30 3.75 7.62 -10.30
N ALA A 31 3.85 6.71 -9.34
CA ALA A 31 4.27 5.34 -9.58
C ALA A 31 3.25 4.60 -10.45
N PRO A 32 3.69 3.65 -11.31
CA PRO A 32 2.77 2.91 -12.18
C PRO A 32 1.96 1.87 -11.42
N ALA A 33 2.42 1.41 -10.26
CA ALA A 33 1.76 0.40 -9.45
C ALA A 33 1.63 0.79 -7.97
N LEU A 34 0.70 0.11 -7.30
CA LEU A 34 0.53 0.11 -5.85
C LEU A 34 0.41 -1.33 -5.36
N GLN A 35 1.31 -1.75 -4.47
CA GLN A 35 1.21 -2.99 -3.72
C GLN A 35 0.41 -2.74 -2.45
N PHE A 36 -0.51 -3.66 -2.16
CA PHE A 36 -1.27 -3.68 -0.93
C PHE A 36 -0.83 -4.88 -0.11
N TYR A 37 -0.41 -4.64 1.12
CA TYR A 37 -0.10 -5.66 2.10
C TYR A 37 -1.01 -5.47 3.32
N SER A 38 -1.75 -6.51 3.67
CA SER A 38 -2.75 -6.52 4.75
C SER A 38 -2.18 -6.88 6.12
N GLY A 39 -0.85 -6.83 6.30
CA GLY A 39 -0.23 -7.10 7.60
C GLY A 39 -0.18 -8.57 8.00
N ASN A 40 -0.21 -9.50 7.04
CA ASN A 40 -0.41 -10.95 7.30
C ASN A 40 0.64 -11.62 8.20
N PHE A 41 1.82 -11.03 8.34
CA PHE A 41 2.97 -11.58 9.08
C PHE A 41 3.56 -10.53 10.04
N LEU A 42 2.71 -9.70 10.64
CA LEU A 42 3.15 -8.69 11.61
C LEU A 42 3.33 -9.27 13.02
N GLY A 43 2.74 -10.43 13.30
CA GLY A 43 2.74 -11.09 14.60
C GLY A 43 4.13 -11.17 15.24
N GLY A 44 4.25 -10.58 16.43
CA GLY A 44 5.49 -10.57 17.21
C GLY A 44 6.48 -9.46 16.85
N THR A 45 6.18 -8.62 15.85
CA THR A 45 7.04 -7.47 15.52
C THR A 45 7.01 -6.44 16.66
N PRO A 46 8.16 -5.93 17.13
CA PRO A 46 8.19 -4.87 18.14
C PRO A 46 7.36 -3.66 17.70
N SER A 47 6.47 -3.19 18.57
CA SER A 47 5.66 -2.00 18.34
C SER A 47 6.20 -0.80 19.10
N ARG A 48 5.58 0.37 18.89
CA ARG A 48 5.84 1.58 19.70
C ARG A 48 5.11 1.58 21.05
N GLY A 49 4.20 0.63 21.27
CA GLY A 49 3.43 0.45 22.49
C GLY A 49 4.05 -0.57 23.44
N THR A 50 3.27 -1.06 24.39
CA THR A 50 3.71 -2.06 25.37
C THR A 50 3.70 -3.49 24.83
N GLU A 51 2.80 -3.79 23.89
CA GLU A 51 2.65 -5.10 23.27
C GLU A 51 3.19 -5.11 21.83
N PRO A 52 3.79 -6.21 21.34
CA PRO A 52 4.11 -6.39 19.93
C PRO A 52 2.88 -6.27 19.02
N TYR A 53 3.08 -6.05 17.73
CA TYR A 53 1.99 -6.14 16.76
C TYR A 53 1.49 -7.58 16.61
N ALA A 54 0.17 -7.74 16.44
CA ALA A 54 -0.48 -8.95 15.98
C ALA A 54 -0.56 -8.97 14.45
N ASP A 55 -0.83 -10.15 13.88
CA ASP A 55 -1.17 -10.26 12.46
C ASP A 55 -2.38 -9.39 12.13
N TRP A 56 -2.34 -8.78 10.94
CA TRP A 56 -3.36 -7.87 10.41
C TRP A 56 -3.56 -6.56 11.20
N GLN A 57 -2.69 -6.24 12.17
CA GLN A 57 -2.78 -5.02 12.96
C GLN A 57 -2.35 -3.75 12.19
N GLY A 58 -2.04 -3.88 10.91
CA GLY A 58 -1.68 -2.76 10.04
C GLY A 58 -1.79 -3.15 8.58
N LEU A 59 -1.69 -2.14 7.72
CA LEU A 59 -1.60 -2.30 6.28
C LEU A 59 -0.51 -1.41 5.71
N ALA A 60 0.01 -1.79 4.55
CA ALA A 60 0.89 -0.97 3.73
C ALA A 60 0.29 -0.74 2.34
N LEU A 61 0.45 0.48 1.84
CA LEU A 61 0.16 0.87 0.46
C LEU A 61 1.45 1.41 -0.15
N GLU A 62 2.13 0.57 -0.91
CA GLU A 62 3.50 0.79 -1.36
C GLU A 62 3.46 1.27 -2.81
N SER A 63 3.84 2.52 -3.06
CA SER A 63 3.91 3.10 -4.41
C SER A 63 5.19 2.69 -5.09
N GLU A 64 5.10 1.99 -6.21
CA GLU A 64 6.26 1.34 -6.82
C GLU A 64 6.05 0.96 -8.31
N PHE A 65 7.08 0.36 -8.89
CA PHE A 65 6.97 -0.42 -10.12
C PHE A 65 6.40 -1.81 -9.84
N LEU A 66 6.06 -2.58 -10.87
CA LEU A 66 5.63 -3.97 -10.65
C LEU A 66 6.77 -4.76 -9.98
N PRO A 67 6.47 -5.64 -9.01
CA PRO A 67 7.47 -6.54 -8.46
C PRO A 67 8.16 -7.31 -9.60
N ASP A 68 9.48 -7.41 -9.55
CA ASP A 68 10.31 -8.05 -10.59
C ASP A 68 10.53 -7.26 -11.90
N SER A 69 10.15 -5.97 -11.95
CA SER A 69 10.38 -5.11 -13.13
C SER A 69 11.82 -5.14 -13.70
N PRO A 70 12.91 -5.25 -12.90
CA PRO A 70 14.26 -5.38 -13.47
C PRO A 70 14.47 -6.58 -14.41
N ASN A 71 13.69 -7.66 -14.26
CA ASN A 71 13.76 -8.86 -15.11
C ASN A 71 12.73 -8.85 -16.25
N HIS A 72 11.91 -7.80 -16.34
CA HIS A 72 10.79 -7.65 -17.28
C HIS A 72 10.87 -6.31 -18.01
N PRO A 73 11.76 -6.16 -19.01
CA PRO A 73 11.96 -4.91 -19.74
C PRO A 73 10.73 -4.45 -20.55
N GLU A 74 9.76 -5.34 -20.77
CA GLU A 74 8.48 -5.04 -21.43
C GLU A 74 7.44 -4.39 -20.51
N TRP A 75 7.70 -4.37 -19.20
CA TRP A 75 6.80 -3.75 -18.22
C TRP A 75 7.04 -2.24 -18.11
N PRO A 76 6.00 -1.48 -17.72
CA PRO A 76 6.08 -0.03 -17.58
C PRO A 76 7.01 0.43 -16.46
#